data_AF-A0A9P6DTZ8-F1
#
_entry.id   AF-A0A9P6DTZ8-F1
#
_cell.length_a   1.000
_cell.length_b   1.000
_cell.length_c   1.000
_cell.angle_alpha   90.00
_cell.angle_beta   90.00
_cell.angle_gamma   90.00
#
_symmetry.space_group_name_H-M   'P 1'
#
loop_
_entity.id
_entity.type
_entity.pdbx_description
1 polymer ?
#
loop_
_entity_poly.entity_id
_entity_poly.type
_entity_poly.pdbx_seq_one_letter_code
_entity_poly.pdbx_strand_id
1 'polypeptide(L)'
;QKSILLIDIWSVHQSKEFTGWMKGHHLDIKISYIPGGCTGKFQPADIGLQQPIKHHIRCQCLEDLVAYIEDELDNGVGPGNIHMPTDINRLRNATAVWITKTFKWLQDKPNLIKSVC
;
A
#
# COMPACT_ATOMS: atom_id res chain seq x y z
N GLN A 1 -6.45 -25.06 -18.46
CA GLN A 1 -7.31 -23.93 -18.01
C GLN A 1 -6.51 -22.67 -18.27
N LYS A 2 -7.06 -21.66 -18.97
CA LYS A 2 -6.31 -20.43 -19.32
C LYS A 2 -6.62 -19.32 -18.32
N SER A 3 -5.60 -18.55 -17.95
CA SER A 3 -5.70 -17.47 -16.96
C SER A 3 -5.11 -16.16 -17.50
N ILE A 4 -5.56 -15.03 -16.94
CA ILE A 4 -4.99 -13.72 -17.21
C ILE A 4 -4.29 -13.23 -15.95
N LEU A 5 -3.01 -12.89 -16.07
CA LEU A 5 -2.28 -12.18 -15.03
C LEU A 5 -2.34 -10.69 -15.32
N LEU A 6 -3.09 -9.97 -14.51
CA LEU A 6 -3.20 -8.51 -14.56
C LEU A 6 -2.16 -7.91 -13.59
N ILE A 7 -1.20 -7.16 -14.10
CA ILE A 7 -0.06 -6.65 -13.32
C ILE A 7 0.31 -5.23 -13.72
N ASP A 8 0.91 -4.46 -12.82
CA ASP A 8 1.43 -3.14 -13.16
C ASP A 8 2.60 -3.21 -14.16
N ILE A 9 2.80 -2.11 -14.89
CA ILE A 9 3.82 -1.98 -15.93
C ILE A 9 5.20 -1.54 -15.38
N TRP A 10 5.64 -2.09 -14.24
CA TRP A 10 7.00 -1.84 -13.75
C TRP A 10 8.08 -2.45 -14.65
N SER A 11 9.27 -1.85 -14.63
CA SER A 11 10.42 -2.28 -15.46
C SER A 11 10.78 -3.75 -15.26
N VAL A 12 10.66 -4.27 -14.03
CA VAL A 12 10.90 -5.67 -13.70
C VAL A 12 9.89 -6.60 -14.39
N HIS A 13 8.60 -6.22 -14.44
CA HIS A 13 7.54 -6.98 -15.10
C HIS A 13 7.63 -6.91 -16.62
N GLN A 14 8.25 -5.86 -17.16
CA GLN A 14 8.53 -5.74 -18.60
C GLN A 14 9.86 -6.38 -19.02
N SER A 15 10.65 -6.88 -18.07
CA SER A 15 11.97 -7.43 -18.37
C SER A 15 11.89 -8.66 -19.30
N LYS A 16 12.91 -8.81 -20.16
CA LYS A 16 13.02 -10.00 -21.03
C LYS A 16 13.14 -11.29 -20.22
N GLU A 17 13.77 -11.21 -19.05
CA GLU A 17 13.92 -12.34 -18.14
C GLU A 17 12.55 -12.80 -17.62
N PHE A 18 11.77 -11.90 -17.02
CA PHE A 18 10.44 -12.23 -16.52
C PHE A 18 9.51 -12.70 -17.65
N THR A 19 9.42 -11.93 -18.74
CA THR A 19 8.51 -12.26 -19.85
C THR A 19 8.93 -13.54 -20.58
N GLY A 20 10.23 -13.81 -20.68
CA GLY A 20 10.77 -15.05 -21.23
C GLY A 20 10.47 -16.24 -20.34
N TRP A 21 10.68 -16.11 -19.03
CA TRP A 21 10.37 -17.15 -18.05
C TRP A 21 8.87 -17.49 -18.05
N MET A 22 7.99 -16.48 -18.04
CA MET A 22 6.54 -16.66 -18.12
C MET A 22 6.11 -17.39 -19.40
N LYS A 23 6.69 -17.01 -20.55
CA LYS A 23 6.40 -17.69 -21.83
C LYS A 23 6.93 -19.12 -21.89
N GLY A 24 8.01 -19.43 -21.18
CA GLY A 24 8.59 -20.79 -21.15
C GLY A 24 7.90 -21.73 -20.17
N HIS A 25 7.45 -21.22 -19.01
CA HIS A 25 6.97 -22.06 -17.90
C HIS A 25 5.45 -21.95 -17.64
N HIS A 26 4.81 -20.87 -18.12
CA HIS A 26 3.40 -20.58 -17.85
C HIS A 26 2.61 -20.31 -19.13
N LEU A 27 2.58 -21.31 -20.03
CA LEU A 27 1.92 -21.24 -21.34
C LEU A 27 0.41 -20.92 -21.28
N ASP A 28 -0.23 -21.25 -20.16
CA ASP A 28 -1.64 -21.01 -19.92
C ASP A 28 -1.96 -19.62 -19.34
N ILE A 29 -0.94 -18.82 -19.01
CA ILE A 29 -1.10 -17.48 -18.43
C ILE A 29 -0.81 -16.41 -19.49
N LYS A 30 -1.80 -15.55 -19.75
CA LYS A 30 -1.62 -14.34 -20.56
C LYS A 30 -1.39 -13.13 -19.66
N ILE A 31 -0.29 -12.40 -19.87
CA ILE A 31 0.01 -11.19 -19.12
C ILE A 31 -0.74 -10.01 -19.75
N SER A 32 -1.42 -9.24 -18.91
CA SER A 32 -2.07 -7.97 -19.26
C SER A 32 -1.55 -6.88 -18.32
N TYR A 33 -1.06 -5.78 -18.89
CA TYR A 33 -0.47 -4.71 -18.10
C TYR A 33 -1.48 -3.61 -17.79
N ILE A 34 -1.47 -3.14 -16.54
CA ILE A 34 -2.11 -1.89 -16.16
C ILE A 34 -1.22 -0.74 -16.65
N PRO A 35 -1.77 0.26 -17.38
CA PRO A 35 -1.00 1.41 -17.84
C PRO A 35 -0.30 2.16 -16.71
N GLY A 36 0.83 2.80 -17.02
CA GLY A 36 1.60 3.58 -16.06
C GLY A 36 0.74 4.66 -15.39
N GLY A 37 0.91 4.84 -14.08
CA GLY A 37 0.12 5.80 -13.30
C GLY A 37 -1.35 5.42 -13.11
N CYS A 38 -1.79 4.27 -13.61
CA CYS A 38 -3.18 3.83 -13.52
C CYS A 38 -3.42 2.67 -12.52
N THR A 39 -2.39 2.21 -11.80
CA THR A 39 -2.51 1.13 -10.80
C THR A 39 -3.62 1.41 -9.78
N GLY A 40 -3.59 2.58 -9.14
CA GLY A 40 -4.62 2.98 -8.18
C GLY A 40 -6.01 3.27 -8.78
N LYS A 41 -6.19 3.15 -10.09
CA LYS A 41 -7.47 3.38 -10.80
C LYS A 41 -8.03 2.10 -11.41
N PHE A 42 -7.17 1.24 -11.95
CA PHE A 42 -7.59 0.09 -12.75
C PHE A 42 -7.11 -1.25 -12.19
N GLN A 43 -6.15 -1.30 -11.26
CA GLN A 43 -5.72 -2.56 -10.68
C GLN A 43 -6.73 -3.02 -9.62
N PRO A 44 -7.43 -4.15 -9.81
CA PRO A 44 -8.45 -4.65 -8.86
C PRO A 44 -7.91 -4.83 -7.44
N ALA A 45 -6.66 -5.27 -7.32
CA ALA A 45 -5.99 -5.41 -6.04
C ALA A 45 -5.84 -4.07 -5.31
N ASP A 46 -5.54 -2.98 -6.01
CA ASP A 46 -5.34 -1.66 -5.41
C ASP A 46 -6.66 -0.97 -5.08
N ILE A 47 -7.64 -1.04 -5.98
CA ILE A 47 -8.94 -0.37 -5.81
C ILE A 47 -9.89 -1.13 -4.89
N GLY A 48 -9.77 -2.46 -4.82
CA GLY A 48 -10.66 -3.31 -4.04
C GLY A 48 -9.96 -3.81 -2.78
N LEU A 49 -9.12 -4.83 -2.95
CA LEU A 49 -8.57 -5.61 -1.83
C LEU A 49 -7.74 -4.74 -0.87
N GLN A 50 -6.85 -3.91 -1.42
CA GLN A 50 -5.92 -3.12 -0.62
C GLN A 50 -6.48 -1.76 -0.20
N GLN A 51 -7.58 -1.29 -0.81
CA GLN A 51 -8.10 0.06 -0.55
C GLN A 51 -8.47 0.29 0.93
N PRO A 52 -9.22 -0.61 1.62
CA PRO A 52 -9.54 -0.42 3.03
C PRO A 52 -8.30 -0.38 3.92
N ILE A 53 -7.32 -1.24 3.63
CA ILE A 53 -6.05 -1.32 4.35
C ILE A 53 -5.25 -0.03 4.14
N LYS A 54 -5.06 0.38 2.88
CA LYS A 54 -4.36 1.63 2.51
C LYS A 54 -5.04 2.87 3.10
N HIS A 55 -6.37 2.89 3.17
CA HIS A 55 -7.10 3.97 3.80
C HIS A 55 -6.84 4.03 5.30
N HIS A 56 -6.96 2.90 6.00
CA HIS A 56 -6.77 2.88 7.45
C HIS A 56 -5.32 3.16 7.86
N ILE A 57 -4.32 2.69 7.10
CA ILE A 57 -2.91 3.08 7.32
C ILE A 57 -2.74 4.61 7.22
N ARG A 58 -3.42 5.27 6.27
CA ARG A 58 -3.37 6.74 6.15
C ARG A 58 -4.02 7.43 7.36
N CYS A 59 -5.12 6.89 7.88
CA CYS A 59 -5.71 7.38 9.13
C CYS A 59 -4.73 7.26 10.31
N GLN A 60 -4.06 6.11 10.44
CA GLN A 60 -3.07 5.89 11.51
C GLN A 60 -1.85 6.80 11.38
N CYS A 61 -1.39 7.07 10.16
CA CYS A 61 -0.34 8.06 9.88
C CYS A 61 -0.79 9.48 10.24
N LEU A 62 -2.02 9.85 9.92
CA LEU A 62 -2.58 11.16 10.26
C LEU A 62 -2.70 11.34 11.77
N GLU A 63 -3.23 10.34 12.49
CA GLU A 63 -3.33 10.36 13.95
C GLU A 63 -1.94 10.53 14.61
N ASP A 64 -0.95 9.78 14.13
CA ASP A 64 0.43 9.90 14.61
C ASP A 64 1.05 11.27 14.32
N LEU A 65 0.75 11.85 13.15
CA LEU A 65 1.22 13.18 12.79
C LEU A 65 0.57 14.28 13.64
N VAL A 66 -0.74 14.17 13.90
CA VAL A 66 -1.45 15.12 14.78
C VAL A 66 -0.86 15.08 16.18
N ALA A 67 -0.69 13.89 16.76
CA ALA A 67 -0.08 13.74 18.09
C ALA A 67 1.33 14.32 18.16
N TYR A 68 2.13 14.15 17.10
CA TYR A 68 3.46 14.78 17.01
C TYR A 68 3.38 16.32 17.00
N ILE A 69 2.46 16.90 16.22
CA ILE A 69 2.29 18.35 16.14
C ILE A 69 1.80 18.92 17.48
N GLU A 70 0.87 18.22 18.14
CA GLU A 70 0.37 18.60 19.47
C GLU A 70 1.51 18.64 20.50
N ASP A 71 2.37 17.62 20.53
CA ASP A 71 3.54 17.58 21.43
C ASP A 71 4.53 18.72 21.16
N GLU A 72 4.82 19.03 19.90
CA GLU A 72 5.70 20.16 19.55
C GLU A 72 5.11 21.51 20.00
N LEU A 73 3.79 21.71 19.83
CA LEU A 73 3.09 22.92 20.28
C LEU A 73 3.11 23.04 21.80
N ASP A 74 2.86 21.95 22.52
CA ASP A 74 2.88 21.90 23.99
C ASP A 74 4.30 22.16 24.54
N ASN A 75 5.33 21.76 23.80
CA ASN A 75 6.73 22.07 24.10
C ASN A 75 7.14 23.51 23.70
N GLY A 76 6.20 24.33 23.23
CA GLY A 76 6.40 25.75 22.94
C GLY A 76 7.00 26.04 21.56
N VAL A 77 7.03 25.06 20.66
CA VAL A 77 7.46 25.27 19.27
C VAL A 77 6.39 26.07 18.54
N GLY A 78 6.76 27.25 18.05
CA GLY A 78 5.84 28.09 17.28
C GLY A 78 5.35 27.38 16.00
N PRO A 79 4.09 27.56 15.57
CA PRO A 79 3.52 26.84 14.42
C PRO A 79 4.32 26.93 13.12
N GLY A 80 5.04 28.04 12.88
CA GLY A 80 5.87 28.21 11.68
C GLY A 80 7.21 27.45 11.71
N ASN A 81 7.58 26.90 12.86
CA ASN A 81 8.84 26.18 13.08
C ASN A 81 8.64 24.66 13.20
N ILE A 82 7.39 24.18 13.12
CA ILE A 82 7.11 22.75 13.18
C ILE A 82 7.50 22.12 11.85
N HIS A 83 8.44 21.19 11.90
CA HIS A 83 8.90 20.46 10.73
C HIS A 83 8.26 19.08 10.67
N MET A 84 7.73 18.72 9.50
CA MET A 84 7.14 17.41 9.28
C MET A 84 8.21 16.31 9.45
N PRO A 85 7.97 15.32 10.33
CA PRO A 85 9.00 14.36 10.68
C PRO A 85 9.05 13.24 9.63
N THR A 86 9.79 13.55 8.56
CA THR A 86 9.94 12.73 7.34
C THR A 86 11.19 11.85 7.34
N ASP A 87 11.91 11.78 8.46
CA ASP A 87 13.13 10.99 8.56
C ASP A 87 12.84 9.48 8.46
N ILE A 88 13.71 8.76 7.76
CA ILE A 88 13.51 7.35 7.48
C ILE A 88 13.51 6.48 8.75
N ASN A 89 14.23 6.89 9.80
CA ASN A 89 14.37 6.11 11.03
C ASN A 89 13.05 6.10 11.82
N ARG A 90 12.42 7.27 11.97
CA ARG A 90 11.09 7.42 12.55
C ARG A 90 10.05 6.75 11.70
N LEU A 91 10.00 7.06 10.40
CA LEU A 91 8.98 6.51 9.50
C LEU A 91 9.02 4.98 9.45
N ARG A 92 10.20 4.36 9.51
CA ARG A 92 10.34 2.90 9.59
C ARG A 92 9.61 2.32 10.79
N ASN A 93 9.81 2.89 11.97
CA ASN A 93 9.20 2.40 13.21
C ASN A 93 7.69 2.72 13.25
N ALA A 94 7.32 3.95 12.89
CA ALA A 94 5.92 4.39 12.85
C ALA A 94 5.08 3.56 11.88
N THR A 95 5.62 3.25 10.69
CA THR A 95 4.94 2.43 9.69
C THR A 95 4.61 1.03 10.22
N ALA A 96 5.52 0.40 10.98
CA ALA A 96 5.25 -0.89 11.60
C ALA A 96 4.08 -0.83 12.60
N VAL A 97 4.00 0.26 13.37
CA VAL A 97 2.88 0.51 14.30
C VAL A 97 1.58 0.72 13.52
N TRP A 98 1.58 1.54 12.47
CA TRP A 98 0.39 1.80 11.65
C TRP A 98 -0.15 0.51 11.01
N ILE A 99 0.75 -0.33 10.47
CA ILE A 99 0.39 -1.62 9.88
C ILE A 99 -0.18 -2.56 10.96
N THR A 100 0.46 -2.63 12.14
CA THR A 100 0.01 -3.49 13.24
C THR A 100 -1.38 -3.10 13.73
N LYS A 101 -1.64 -1.79 13.91
CA LYS A 101 -2.97 -1.28 14.28
C LYS A 101 -4.00 -1.57 13.19
N THR A 102 -3.63 -1.39 11.92
CA THR A 102 -4.50 -1.71 10.78
C THR A 102 -4.86 -3.18 10.73
N PHE A 103 -3.88 -4.07 10.99
CA PHE A 103 -4.11 -5.50 11.02
C PHE A 103 -5.12 -5.89 12.12
N LYS A 104 -4.97 -5.36 13.33
CA LYS A 104 -5.93 -5.58 14.42
C LYS A 104 -7.32 -5.06 14.05
N TRP A 105 -7.40 -3.83 13.54
CA TRP A 105 -8.66 -3.22 13.06
C TRP A 105 -9.36 -4.07 11.99
N LEU A 106 -8.58 -4.75 11.16
CA LEU A 106 -9.07 -5.61 10.09
C LEU A 106 -9.61 -6.95 10.61
N GLN A 107 -9.00 -7.52 11.65
CA GLN A 107 -9.49 -8.74 12.31
C GLN A 107 -10.92 -8.55 12.84
N ASP A 108 -11.25 -7.35 13.30
CA ASP A 108 -12.59 -7.00 13.78
C ASP A 108 -13.62 -6.80 12.65
N LYS A 109 -13.22 -6.91 11.38
CA LYS A 109 -14.06 -6.65 10.20
C LYS A 109 -14.00 -7.79 9.19
N PRO A 110 -14.45 -9.00 9.57
CA PRO A 110 -14.42 -10.17 8.69
C PRO A 110 -15.22 -9.97 7.40
N ASN A 111 -16.19 -9.06 7.40
CA ASN A 111 -17.00 -8.76 6.21
C ASN A 111 -16.27 -7.90 5.16
N LEU A 112 -15.18 -7.21 5.51
CA LEU A 112 -14.41 -6.38 4.57
C LEU A 112 -13.47 -7.19 3.69
N ILE A 113 -12.99 -8.33 4.18
CA ILE A 113 -12.19 -9.28 3.41
C ILE A 113 -12.87 -10.64 3.52
N LYS A 114 -13.83 -10.89 2.63
CA LYS A 114 -14.39 -12.22 2.46
C LYS A 114 -13.43 -13.02 1.59
N SER A 115 -12.90 -14.14 2.09
CA SER A 115 -12.35 -15.14 1.18
C SER A 115 -13.54 -15.72 0.42
N VAL A 116 -13.55 -15.55 -0.90
CA VAL A 116 -14.51 -16.27 -1.74
C VAL A 116 -13.89 -17.66 -1.90
N CYS A 117 -14.29 -18.58 -1.01
CA CYS A 117 -14.05 -20.01 -1.18
C CYS A 117 -15.19 -20.59 -2.02
#